data_AF-A0A494YCG3-F1
#
_entry.id   AF-A0A494YCG3-F1
#
_cell.length_a   1.000
_cell.length_b   1.000
_cell.length_c   1.000
_cell.angle_alpha   90.00
_cell.angle_beta   90.00
_cell.angle_gamma   90.00
#
_symmetry.space_group_name_H-M   'P 1'
#
loop_
_entity.id
_entity.type
_entity.pdbx_description
1 polymer ?
#
loop_
_entity_poly.entity_id
_entity_poly.type
_entity_poly.pdbx_seq_one_letter_code
_entity_poly.pdbx_strand_id
1 'polypeptide(L)'
;MNPSKRTTRRKTAPKSHGVYLDLFALELARGGAYIASALQPESRVAAMHEVVADFMRKHGADDLGVFLEMLVARLEARRAFAAAHIVHDYLVACAATPVRIAD
;
A
#
# COMPACT_ATOMS: atom_id res chain seq x y z
N MET A 1 -19.21 10.52 41.94
CA MET A 1 -18.63 11.45 40.94
C MET A 1 -17.25 10.93 40.56
N ASN A 2 -17.08 10.37 39.36
CA ASN A 2 -15.78 10.10 38.73
C ASN A 2 -16.02 9.66 37.28
N PRO A 3 -15.51 10.36 36.26
CA PRO A 3 -15.40 9.80 34.92
C PRO A 3 -13.98 9.28 34.68
N SER A 4 -13.91 7.99 34.39
CA SER A 4 -12.69 7.23 34.09
C SER A 4 -12.10 7.63 32.73
N LYS A 5 -10.77 7.74 32.69
CA LYS A 5 -9.95 8.23 31.57
C LYS A 5 -10.06 7.27 30.37
N ARG A 6 -10.78 7.70 29.33
CA ARG A 6 -10.87 7.00 28.05
C ARG A 6 -9.66 7.43 27.19
N THR A 7 -8.69 6.55 27.03
CA THR A 7 -7.54 6.71 26.15
C THR A 7 -8.01 6.74 24.69
N THR A 8 -8.12 7.94 24.13
CA THR A 8 -8.40 8.12 22.70
C THR A 8 -7.13 7.80 21.91
N ARG A 9 -7.10 6.62 21.29
CA ARG A 9 -6.19 6.29 20.18
C ARG A 9 -6.37 7.42 19.16
N ARG A 10 -5.37 8.30 19.01
CA ARG A 10 -5.39 9.40 18.05
C ARG A 10 -5.50 8.78 16.66
N LYS A 11 -6.70 8.80 16.09
CA LYS A 11 -6.95 8.53 14.68
C LYS A 11 -6.34 9.73 13.95
N THR A 12 -5.10 9.60 13.50
CA THR A 12 -4.48 10.62 12.64
C THR A 12 -5.38 10.81 11.44
N ALA A 13 -5.81 12.05 11.21
CA ALA A 13 -6.67 12.40 10.09
C ALA A 13 -6.03 11.89 8.79
N PRO A 14 -6.82 11.38 7.83
CA PRO A 14 -6.28 10.95 6.54
C PRO A 14 -5.59 12.15 5.90
N LYS A 15 -4.27 12.03 5.64
CA LYS A 15 -3.57 13.08 4.87
C LYS A 15 -4.15 13.07 3.46
N SER A 16 -4.25 14.24 2.82
CA SER A 16 -4.74 14.29 1.45
C SER A 16 -3.80 13.54 0.50
N HIS A 17 -4.33 12.99 -0.59
CA HIS A 17 -3.55 12.26 -1.60
C HIS A 17 -2.32 13.06 -2.10
N GLY A 18 -2.43 14.40 -2.16
CA GLY A 18 -1.33 15.29 -2.55
C GLY A 18 -0.13 15.24 -1.59
N VAL A 19 -0.36 15.15 -0.28
CA VAL A 19 0.72 15.06 0.72
C VAL A 19 1.43 13.70 0.64
N TYR A 20 0.68 12.64 0.33
CA TYR A 20 1.26 11.31 0.12
C TYR A 20 2.05 11.19 -1.19
N LEU A 21 1.66 11.92 -2.24
CA LEU A 21 2.44 11.97 -3.48
C LEU A 21 3.86 12.49 -3.22
N ASP A 22 4.01 13.56 -2.46
CA ASP A 22 5.34 14.11 -2.15
C ASP A 22 6.14 13.19 -1.21
N LEU A 23 5.49 12.57 -0.23
CA LEU A 23 6.15 11.67 0.72
C LEU A 23 6.64 10.36 0.09
N PHE A 24 5.88 9.81 -0.86
CA PHE A 24 6.15 8.50 -1.46
C PHE A 24 6.59 8.58 -2.93
N ALA A 25 6.86 9.77 -3.46
CA ALA A 25 7.19 9.99 -4.86
C ALA A 25 8.30 9.05 -5.37
N LEU A 26 9.36 8.90 -4.57
CA LEU A 26 10.50 8.06 -4.91
C LEU A 26 10.14 6.58 -4.93
N GLU A 27 9.46 6.08 -3.89
CA GLU A 27 9.00 4.70 -3.78
C GLU A 27 8.02 4.34 -4.90
N LEU A 28 7.07 5.22 -5.20
CA LEU A 28 6.10 5.06 -6.29
C LEU A 28 6.79 5.04 -7.66
N ALA A 29 7.79 5.91 -7.88
CA ALA A 29 8.55 5.92 -9.11
C ALA A 29 9.37 4.65 -9.30
N ARG A 30 10.12 4.24 -8.27
CA ARG A 30 11.00 3.05 -8.30
C ARG A 30 10.18 1.77 -8.38
N GLY A 31 9.20 1.60 -7.50
CA GLY A 31 8.36 0.41 -7.46
C GLY A 31 7.53 0.24 -8.71
N GLY A 32 6.90 1.33 -9.19
CA GLY A 32 6.13 1.30 -10.43
C GLY A 32 6.98 1.00 -11.67
N ALA A 33 8.25 1.43 -11.71
CA ALA A 33 9.15 1.08 -12.81
C ALA A 33 9.60 -0.39 -12.74
N TYR A 34 9.97 -0.84 -11.54
CA TYR A 34 10.45 -2.20 -11.33
C TYR A 34 9.37 -3.25 -11.67
N ILE A 35 8.16 -3.09 -11.12
CA ILE A 35 7.05 -4.04 -11.38
C ILE A 35 6.64 -4.00 -12.86
N ALA A 36 6.57 -2.81 -13.48
CA ALA A 36 6.22 -2.70 -14.90
C ALA A 36 7.27 -3.34 -15.83
N SER A 37 8.54 -3.39 -15.41
CA SER A 37 9.62 -4.03 -16.19
C SER A 37 9.63 -5.56 -16.10
N ALA A 38 8.95 -6.14 -15.12
CA ALA A 38 8.89 -7.58 -14.95
C ALA A 38 7.92 -8.20 -15.98
N LEU A 39 8.48 -8.98 -16.92
CA LEU A 39 7.73 -9.54 -18.05
C LEU A 39 6.87 -10.74 -17.62
N GLN A 40 7.44 -11.62 -16.79
CA GLN A 40 6.76 -12.84 -16.35
C GLN A 40 5.85 -12.59 -15.14
N PRO A 41 4.71 -13.28 -15.03
CA PRO A 41 3.80 -13.14 -13.89
C PRO A 41 4.49 -13.36 -12.54
N GLU A 42 5.34 -14.39 -12.43
CA GLU A 42 6.05 -14.75 -11.21
C GLU A 42 7.03 -13.64 -10.81
N SER A 43 7.74 -13.07 -11.79
CA SER A 43 8.65 -11.95 -11.58
C SER A 43 7.92 -10.68 -11.17
N ARG A 44 6.68 -10.46 -11.66
CA ARG A 44 5.84 -9.32 -11.23
C ARG A 44 5.41 -9.45 -9.77
N VAL A 45 5.01 -10.65 -9.36
CA VAL A 45 4.64 -10.93 -7.97
C VAL A 45 5.85 -10.76 -7.06
N ALA A 46 7.02 -11.28 -7.44
CA ALA A 46 8.26 -11.08 -6.68
C ALA A 46 8.63 -9.60 -6.55
N ALA A 47 8.61 -8.85 -7.67
CA ALA A 47 8.88 -7.42 -7.67
C ALA A 47 7.89 -6.64 -6.79
N MET A 48 6.61 -7.00 -6.80
CA MET A 48 5.61 -6.41 -5.91
C MET A 48 5.94 -6.69 -4.43
N HIS A 49 6.26 -7.93 -4.06
CA HIS A 49 6.60 -8.28 -2.69
C HIS A 49 7.84 -7.51 -2.19
N GLU A 50 8.85 -7.37 -3.04
CA GLU A 50 10.04 -6.57 -2.72
C GLU A 50 9.70 -5.10 -2.48
N VAL A 51 8.88 -4.50 -3.36
CA VAL A 51 8.42 -3.10 -3.23
C VAL A 51 7.61 -2.89 -1.95
N VAL A 52 6.71 -3.82 -1.63
CA VAL A 52 5.90 -3.76 -0.40
C VAL A 52 6.77 -3.91 0.84
N ALA A 53 7.68 -4.89 0.86
CA ALA A 53 8.59 -5.10 1.99
C ALA A 53 9.50 -3.88 2.22
N ASP A 54 10.04 -3.30 1.15
CA ASP A 54 10.85 -2.07 1.23
C ASP A 54 10.03 -0.88 1.74
N PHE A 55 8.78 -0.73 1.30
CA PHE A 55 7.89 0.33 1.77
C PHE A 55 7.59 0.16 3.27
N MET A 56 7.16 -1.02 3.69
CA MET A 56 6.84 -1.32 5.09
C MET A 56 8.03 -1.13 6.02
N ARG A 57 9.24 -1.48 5.56
CA ARG A 57 10.48 -1.27 6.33
C ARG A 57 10.79 0.21 6.57
N LYS A 58 10.42 1.10 5.64
CA LYS A 58 10.71 2.54 5.72
C LYS A 58 9.59 3.34 6.41
N HIS A 59 8.34 3.03 6.09
CA HIS A 59 7.18 3.85 6.43
C HIS A 59 6.19 3.16 7.38
N GLY A 60 6.34 1.86 7.60
CA GLY A 60 5.41 1.06 8.39
C GLY A 60 4.19 0.59 7.60
N ALA A 61 3.29 -0.12 8.28
CA ALA A 61 2.10 -0.72 7.67
C ALA A 61 0.90 0.24 7.58
N ASP A 62 0.87 1.30 8.40
CA ASP A 62 -0.29 2.18 8.54
C ASP A 62 -0.64 2.89 7.22
N ASP A 63 0.37 3.28 6.44
CA ASP A 63 0.21 3.97 5.15
C ASP A 63 0.29 3.01 3.94
N LEU A 64 0.38 1.69 4.15
CA LEU A 64 0.56 0.71 3.06
C LEU A 64 -0.63 0.68 2.09
N GLY A 65 -1.86 0.75 2.60
CA GLY A 65 -3.07 0.74 1.76
C GLY A 65 -3.08 1.90 0.75
N VAL A 66 -2.82 3.12 1.25
CA VAL A 66 -2.75 4.33 0.40
C VAL A 66 -1.62 4.22 -0.62
N PHE A 67 -0.45 3.71 -0.21
CA PHE A 67 0.66 3.49 -1.13
C PHE A 67 0.31 2.51 -2.26
N LEU A 68 -0.36 1.41 -1.95
CA LEU A 68 -0.80 0.41 -2.94
C LEU A 68 -1.83 0.99 -3.92
N GLU A 69 -2.81 1.75 -3.44
CA GLU A 69 -3.79 2.44 -4.29
C GLU A 69 -3.10 3.38 -5.29
N MET A 70 -2.15 4.18 -4.81
CA MET A 70 -1.37 5.09 -5.66
C MET A 70 -0.47 4.35 -6.65
N LEU A 71 0.07 3.20 -6.25
CA LEU A 71 0.89 2.34 -7.12
C LEU A 71 0.05 1.72 -8.24
N VAL A 72 -1.17 1.27 -7.96
CA VAL A 72 -2.14 0.79 -8.97
C VAL A 72 -2.41 1.89 -9.99
N ALA A 73 -2.83 3.07 -9.54
CA ALA A 73 -3.14 4.19 -10.43
C ALA A 73 -1.95 4.59 -11.32
N ARG A 74 -0.72 4.53 -10.77
CA ARG A 74 0.50 4.82 -11.52
C ARG A 74 0.83 3.76 -12.57
N LEU A 75 0.59 2.48 -12.29
CA LEU A 75 0.79 1.39 -13.24
C LEU A 75 -0.26 1.44 -14.37
N GLU A 76 -1.51 1.77 -14.05
CA GLU A 76 -2.57 1.98 -15.03
C GLU A 76 -2.27 3.16 -15.96
N ALA A 77 -1.78 4.29 -15.41
CA ALA A 77 -1.35 5.44 -16.22
C ALA A 77 -0.21 5.10 -17.19
N ARG A 78 0.61 4.08 -16.87
CA ARG A 78 1.66 3.54 -17.74
C ARG A 78 1.18 2.43 -18.66
N ARG A 79 -0.11 2.10 -18.65
CA ARG A 79 -0.74 0.98 -19.37
C ARG A 79 -0.15 -0.39 -19.01
N ALA A 80 0.45 -0.50 -17.83
CA ALA A 80 0.99 -1.74 -17.28
C ALA A 80 -0.11 -2.51 -16.53
N PHE A 81 -1.22 -2.81 -17.19
CA PHE A 81 -2.43 -3.34 -16.55
C PHE A 81 -2.20 -4.67 -15.83
N ALA A 82 -1.41 -5.57 -16.41
CA ALA A 82 -1.12 -6.85 -15.77
C ALA A 82 -0.31 -6.71 -14.46
N ALA A 83 0.48 -5.63 -14.33
CA ALA A 83 1.14 -5.27 -13.08
C ALA A 83 0.16 -4.60 -12.11
N ALA A 84 -0.69 -3.69 -12.60
CA ALA A 84 -1.71 -3.01 -11.79
C ALA A 84 -2.67 -4.02 -11.14
N HIS A 85 -3.12 -5.02 -11.89
CA HIS A 85 -4.00 -6.09 -11.38
C HIS A 85 -3.35 -6.86 -10.23
N ILE A 86 -2.07 -7.25 -10.35
CA ILE A 86 -1.36 -7.97 -9.28
C ILE A 86 -1.29 -7.14 -7.99
N VAL A 87 -1.00 -5.84 -8.10
CA VAL A 87 -0.94 -4.93 -6.95
C VAL A 87 -2.34 -4.73 -6.34
N HIS A 88 -3.37 -4.62 -7.18
CA HIS A 88 -4.76 -4.52 -6.73
C HIS A 88 -5.22 -5.77 -5.98
N ASP A 89 -4.93 -6.96 -6.51
CA ASP A 89 -5.28 -8.23 -5.86
C ASP A 89 -4.61 -8.35 -4.48
N TYR A 90 -3.36 -7.90 -4.36
CA TYR A 90 -2.66 -7.82 -3.08
C TYR A 90 -3.31 -6.84 -2.11
N LEU A 91 -3.67 -5.64 -2.57
CA LEU A 91 -4.39 -4.64 -1.76
C LEU A 91 -5.70 -5.21 -1.21
N VAL A 92 -6.50 -5.86 -2.06
CA VAL A 92 -7.76 -6.50 -1.66
C VAL A 92 -7.50 -7.60 -0.63
N ALA A 93 -6.47 -8.44 -0.84
CA ALA A 93 -6.10 -9.48 0.12
C ALA A 93 -5.71 -8.91 1.49
N CYS A 94 -4.99 -7.78 1.53
CA CYS A 94 -4.64 -7.09 2.77
C CYS A 94 -5.86 -6.49 3.49
N ALA A 95 -6.85 -5.98 2.74
CA ALA A 95 -8.09 -5.46 3.31
C ALA A 95 -9.02 -6.58 3.81
N ALA A 96 -8.94 -7.76 3.18
CA ALA A 96 -9.81 -8.91 3.44
C ALA A 96 -9.38 -9.80 4.62
N THR A 97 -8.43 -9.39 5.48
CA THR A 97 -8.17 -10.08 6.76
C THR A 97 -9.08 -9.53 7.88
N PRO A 98 -10.27 -10.11 8.14
CA PRO A 98 -11.02 -9.81 9.34
C PRO A 98 -10.31 -10.41 10.55
N VAL A 99 -10.22 -9.60 11.62
CA VAL A 99 -9.94 -10.02 12.99
C VAL A 99 -10.81 -11.24 13.32
N ARG A 100 -10.19 -12.40 13.53
CA ARG A 100 -10.86 -13.51 14.22
C ARG A 100 -11.03 -13.10 15.68
N ILE A 101 -12.24 -12.68 16.04
CA ILE A 101 -12.66 -12.67 17.43
C ILE A 101 -12.71 -14.15 17.84
N ALA A 102 -11.81 -14.53 18.76
CA ALA A 102 -11.91 -15.80 19.47
C ALA A 102 -12.92 -15.61 20.61
N ASP A 103 -13.92 -16.50 20.66
CA ASP A 103 -14.89 -16.66 21.75
C ASP A 103 -14.23 -17.05 23.08
#